data_AF-A0A8H5HLQ7-F1
#
_entry.id   AF-A0A8H5HLQ7-F1
#
_cell.length_a   1.000
_cell.length_b   1.000
_cell.length_c   1.000
_cell.angle_alpha   90.00
_cell.angle_beta   90.00
_cell.angle_gamma   90.00
#
_symmetry.space_group_name_H-M   'P 1'
#
loop_
_entity.id
_entity.type
_entity.pdbx_description
1 polymer ?
#
loop_
_entity_poly.entity_id
_entity_poly.type
_entity_poly.pdbx_seq_one_letter_code
_entity_poly.pdbx_strand_id
1 'polypeptide(L)'
;MLWTAILLSSLTFVLGQTEEFQEKLSIKSLRDGRVASSFSFSILLRDASPRDPRFLAFDDDDSHHYTLFPLTLGQILRQYAVTELHLTLNAGKWNYDAWGYPDESGVGVGAELRAWMAEGGPSSIDDRWRGLRNALAGLFCASLGSLDEQRTTSPALSFPPDGYLPDWGLPHELRHASYASEHVCTENLTPFLKLLPCKSLSGLATLLNPHRLFDADWHGIGLHVLWHPEGVEVRLNVQLVSDPIRISSSRKQDWSFKTLFDRKVQKPCPVAKSSLVVVNLPSSGIYRVDPEPSFIKDGKAYYDLTNSPGSWNIKTVWPGDFEYPFSDSTPLVPFSVRRKLLSSAQDTGKLSIVVTNNQEEQLDLLYLETMPWIIQFYLHTARVYSDENLISNISYTLPVPHARPGTFESVLTLPGRSTLTFAMDVQKAFLRYTEHPPDAQRGWDLPPAVFTPLAHNGSTKQMRQFYTPSLLVDLATPDFSMPYNVIMFTCSVVAFIFGSVFNVLTRKFVIVRLEANGQK
;
A
#
# COMPACT_ATOMS: atom_id res chain seq x y z
N MET A 1 59.73 -24.95 4.79
CA MET A 1 58.36 -25.24 4.29
C MET A 1 57.38 -25.51 5.44
N LEU A 2 57.38 -24.70 6.52
CA LEU A 2 56.46 -24.91 7.65
C LEU A 2 56.09 -23.63 8.44
N TRP A 3 56.38 -22.44 7.90
CA TRP A 3 56.12 -21.16 8.55
C TRP A 3 55.03 -20.31 7.86
N THR A 4 54.53 -20.74 6.71
CA THR A 4 53.50 -20.00 5.93
C THR A 4 52.07 -20.43 6.24
N ALA A 5 51.86 -21.50 7.01
CA ALA A 5 50.52 -22.03 7.31
C ALA A 5 49.86 -21.45 8.58
N ILE A 6 50.61 -20.74 9.43
CA ILE A 6 50.12 -20.23 10.73
C ILE A 6 49.66 -18.75 10.64
N LEU A 7 49.99 -18.06 9.55
CA LEU A 7 49.58 -16.66 9.34
C LEU A 7 48.25 -16.51 8.58
N LEU A 8 47.65 -17.60 8.10
CA LEU A 8 46.31 -17.58 7.48
C LEU A 8 45.18 -17.94 8.47
N SER A 9 45.47 -18.37 9.70
CA SER A 9 44.46 -18.73 10.70
C SER A 9 44.17 -17.64 11.73
N SER A 10 44.78 -16.45 11.61
CA SER A 10 44.57 -15.29 12.49
C SER A 10 44.02 -14.05 11.78
N LEU A 11 43.59 -14.18 10.52
CA LEU A 11 42.76 -13.19 9.82
C LEU A 11 41.33 -13.72 9.62
N THR A 12 40.72 -14.26 10.67
CA THR A 12 39.27 -14.02 10.85
C THR A 12 39.14 -12.55 11.19
N PHE A 13 39.22 -11.70 10.17
CA PHE A 13 38.60 -10.39 10.25
C PHE A 13 37.16 -10.68 10.67
N VAL A 14 36.82 -10.27 11.87
CA VAL A 14 35.45 -9.96 12.23
C VAL A 14 35.06 -8.84 11.28
N LEU A 15 34.64 -9.19 10.05
CA LEU A 15 33.79 -8.32 9.27
C LEU A 15 32.54 -8.20 10.13
N GLY A 16 32.45 -7.11 10.89
CA GLY A 16 31.20 -6.73 11.53
C GLY A 16 30.11 -6.86 10.49
N GLN A 17 28.99 -7.52 10.83
CA GLN A 17 27.87 -7.65 9.90
C GLN A 17 27.44 -6.25 9.48
N THR A 18 27.81 -5.84 8.27
CA THR A 18 27.42 -4.57 7.67
C THR A 18 25.93 -4.53 7.38
N GLU A 19 25.30 -5.70 7.31
CA GLU A 19 23.89 -5.87 7.02
C GLU A 19 23.22 -6.76 8.07
N GLU A 20 22.09 -6.30 8.61
CA GLU A 20 21.31 -7.05 9.58
C GLU A 20 19.90 -7.28 9.06
N PHE A 21 19.43 -8.53 9.09
CA PHE A 21 18.07 -8.90 8.72
C PHE A 21 17.25 -9.33 9.94
N GLN A 22 16.05 -8.79 10.09
CA GLN A 22 15.11 -9.12 11.15
C GLN A 22 13.73 -9.38 10.56
N GLU A 23 13.04 -10.40 11.07
CA GLU A 23 11.66 -10.71 10.70
C GLU A 23 10.75 -10.76 11.92
N LYS A 24 9.55 -10.19 11.77
CA LYS A 24 8.55 -10.12 12.84
C LYS A 24 7.14 -10.35 12.28
N LEU A 25 6.33 -11.14 12.99
CA LEU A 25 4.90 -11.30 12.71
C LEU A 25 4.11 -10.93 13.96
N SER A 26 3.25 -9.92 13.84
CA SER A 26 2.28 -9.51 14.85
C SER A 26 0.91 -10.09 14.49
N ILE A 27 0.24 -10.74 15.44
CA ILE A 27 -1.13 -11.25 15.27
C ILE A 27 -2.01 -10.69 16.38
N LYS A 28 -3.17 -10.14 16.01
CA LYS A 28 -4.14 -9.56 16.92
C LYS A 28 -5.55 -10.05 16.57
N SER A 29 -6.24 -10.62 17.55
CA SER A 29 -7.68 -10.89 17.42
C SER A 29 -8.45 -9.58 17.59
N LEU A 30 -9.39 -9.31 16.69
CA LEU A 30 -10.18 -8.07 16.63
C LEU A 30 -11.54 -8.27 17.29
N ARG A 31 -12.22 -7.16 17.63
CA ARG A 31 -13.50 -7.18 18.36
C ARG A 31 -14.63 -7.86 17.58
N ASP A 32 -14.55 -7.85 16.26
CA ASP A 32 -15.53 -8.45 15.33
C ASP A 32 -15.20 -9.92 14.99
N GLY A 33 -14.25 -10.54 15.70
CA GLY A 33 -13.85 -11.94 15.51
C GLY A 33 -12.86 -12.16 14.36
N ARG A 34 -12.51 -11.09 13.63
CA ARG A 34 -11.45 -11.12 12.60
C ARG A 34 -10.07 -11.16 13.25
N VAL A 35 -9.05 -11.50 12.46
CA VAL A 35 -7.66 -11.57 12.90
C VAL A 35 -6.81 -10.67 12.01
N ALA A 36 -6.20 -9.66 12.62
CA ALA A 36 -5.19 -8.83 11.97
C ALA A 36 -3.82 -9.51 12.08
N SER A 37 -3.12 -9.62 10.96
CA SER A 37 -1.75 -10.14 10.88
C SER A 37 -0.87 -9.08 10.20
N SER A 38 0.25 -8.74 10.82
CA SER A 38 1.23 -7.77 10.30
C SER A 38 2.62 -8.41 10.28
N PHE A 39 3.13 -8.64 9.08
CA PHE A 39 4.49 -9.08 8.81
C PHE A 39 5.37 -7.85 8.59
N SER A 40 6.52 -7.82 9.24
CA SER A 40 7.53 -6.80 9.05
C SER A 40 8.90 -7.45 8.89
N PHE A 41 9.58 -7.11 7.79
CA PHE A 41 10.90 -7.59 7.44
C PHE A 41 11.81 -6.36 7.32
N SER A 42 12.78 -6.23 8.22
CA SER A 42 13.69 -5.09 8.26
C SER A 42 15.10 -5.53 7.88
N ILE A 43 15.71 -4.81 6.95
CA ILE A 43 17.10 -4.96 6.53
C ILE A 43 17.80 -3.63 6.83
N LEU A 44 18.75 -3.64 7.75
CA LEU A 44 19.57 -2.48 8.06
C LEU A 44 20.92 -2.62 7.38
N LEU A 45 21.26 -1.67 6.51
CA LEU A 45 22.59 -1.51 5.94
C LEU A 45 23.35 -0.46 6.75
N ARG A 46 24.23 -0.92 7.65
CA ARG A 46 24.99 -0.07 8.57
C ARG A 46 25.99 0.82 7.82
N ASP A 47 26.19 2.02 8.36
CA ASP A 47 27.15 3.03 7.87
C ASP A 47 26.91 3.49 6.41
N ALA A 48 25.79 3.13 5.81
CA ALA A 48 25.38 3.64 4.50
C ALA A 48 24.64 4.97 4.62
N SER A 49 24.80 5.81 3.60
CA SER A 49 24.06 7.06 3.45
C SER A 49 23.40 7.14 2.08
N PRO A 50 22.29 7.90 1.95
CA PRO A 50 21.72 8.24 0.65
C PRO A 50 22.78 8.92 -0.23
N ARG A 51 22.71 8.67 -1.54
CA ARG A 51 23.63 9.32 -2.49
C ARG A 51 23.30 10.81 -2.58
N ASP A 52 24.28 11.68 -2.34
CA ASP A 52 24.13 13.11 -2.54
C ASP A 52 23.90 13.41 -4.04
N PRO A 53 22.82 14.12 -4.40
CA PRO A 53 22.42 14.32 -5.79
C PRO A 53 23.45 15.07 -6.63
N ARG A 54 24.33 15.87 -6.02
CA ARG A 54 25.41 16.59 -6.73
C ARG A 54 26.40 15.63 -7.39
N PHE A 55 26.54 14.42 -6.84
CA PHE A 55 27.45 13.42 -7.36
C PHE A 55 26.82 12.45 -8.37
N LEU A 56 25.57 12.67 -8.78
CA LEU A 56 24.93 11.83 -9.81
C LEU A 56 25.60 11.92 -11.18
N ALA A 57 26.32 13.01 -11.46
CA ALA A 57 27.03 13.21 -12.73
C ALA A 57 28.41 12.51 -12.78
N PHE A 58 28.93 12.05 -11.64
CA PHE A 58 30.21 11.37 -11.56
C PHE A 58 29.99 9.87 -11.39
N ASP A 59 30.88 9.07 -11.99
CA ASP A 59 30.91 7.62 -11.83
C ASP A 59 31.55 7.19 -10.49
N ASP A 60 32.05 8.14 -9.70
CA ASP A 60 32.64 7.94 -8.36
C ASP A 60 31.56 7.71 -7.29
N ASP A 61 30.67 6.74 -7.54
CA ASP A 61 29.74 6.25 -6.54
C ASP A 61 30.42 5.17 -5.69
N ASP A 62 30.32 5.25 -4.36
CA ASP A 62 30.86 4.21 -3.49
C ASP A 62 30.30 2.84 -3.90
N SER A 63 31.20 1.89 -4.18
CA SER A 63 30.82 0.54 -4.58
C SER A 63 30.25 -0.22 -3.40
N HIS A 64 28.92 -0.21 -3.27
CA HIS A 64 28.24 -1.01 -2.25
C HIS A 64 28.05 -2.45 -2.74
N HIS A 65 28.72 -3.38 -2.06
CA HIS A 65 28.45 -4.80 -2.19
C HIS A 65 27.33 -5.19 -1.22
N TYR A 66 26.19 -5.59 -1.77
CA TYR A 66 25.05 -6.04 -0.98
C TYR A 66 25.04 -7.56 -0.82
N THR A 67 24.79 -8.03 0.40
CA THR A 67 24.70 -9.47 0.73
C THR A 67 23.26 -9.91 1.01
N LEU A 68 22.54 -9.14 1.83
CA LEU A 68 21.15 -9.31 2.21
C LEU A 68 20.26 -8.21 1.60
N PHE A 69 20.79 -7.01 1.45
CA PHE A 69 20.10 -5.86 0.89
C PHE A 69 19.76 -6.11 -0.60
N PRO A 70 18.55 -5.79 -1.07
CA PRO A 70 18.17 -6.09 -2.45
C PRO A 70 18.94 -5.21 -3.44
N LEU A 71 19.82 -5.82 -4.24
CA LEU A 71 20.68 -5.11 -5.21
C LEU A 71 19.91 -4.18 -6.14
N THR A 72 18.81 -4.67 -6.71
CA THR A 72 17.99 -3.89 -7.66
C THR A 72 17.38 -2.66 -6.99
N LEU A 73 16.92 -2.78 -5.74
CA LEU A 73 16.39 -1.65 -4.99
C LEU A 73 17.50 -0.65 -4.65
N GLY A 74 18.67 -1.13 -4.20
CA GLY A 74 19.82 -0.28 -3.90
C GLY A 74 20.28 0.53 -5.12
N GLN A 75 20.32 -0.09 -6.29
CA GLN A 75 20.64 0.60 -7.55
C GLN A 75 19.63 1.69 -7.88
N ILE A 76 18.32 1.43 -7.72
CA ILE A 76 17.27 2.42 -7.97
C ILE A 76 17.40 3.62 -7.01
N LEU A 77 17.58 3.36 -5.71
CA LEU A 77 17.69 4.41 -4.69
C LEU A 77 18.89 5.33 -4.96
N ARG A 78 20.04 4.75 -5.33
CA ARG A 78 21.25 5.51 -5.66
C ARG A 78 21.12 6.26 -6.98
N GLN A 79 20.63 5.60 -8.04
CA GLN A 79 20.46 6.20 -9.38
C GLN A 79 19.60 7.47 -9.34
N TYR A 80 18.60 7.50 -8.48
CA TYR A 80 17.69 8.64 -8.35
C TYR A 80 17.95 9.50 -7.10
N ALA A 81 19.01 9.25 -6.33
CA ALA A 81 19.35 9.96 -5.10
C ALA A 81 18.12 10.19 -4.19
N VAL A 82 17.44 9.09 -3.87
CA VAL A 82 16.25 9.09 -2.99
C VAL A 82 16.71 9.05 -1.54
N THR A 83 16.23 9.98 -0.71
CA THR A 83 16.61 10.04 0.72
C THR A 83 15.65 9.25 1.59
N GLU A 84 14.36 9.28 1.25
CA GLU A 84 13.31 8.52 1.92
C GLU A 84 12.28 8.06 0.87
N LEU A 85 11.76 6.83 1.01
CA LEU A 85 10.80 6.25 0.09
C LEU A 85 9.74 5.48 0.84
N HIS A 86 8.47 5.67 0.51
CA HIS A 86 7.39 4.78 0.95
C HIS A 86 6.50 4.44 -0.24
N LEU A 87 6.28 3.15 -0.46
CA LEU A 87 5.36 2.60 -1.42
C LEU A 87 4.38 1.69 -0.69
N THR A 88 3.09 1.89 -0.88
CA THR A 88 2.06 0.97 -0.40
C THR A 88 1.11 0.59 -1.54
N LEU A 89 0.67 -0.66 -1.55
CA LEU A 89 -0.34 -1.20 -2.46
C LEU A 89 -1.35 -1.94 -1.60
N ASN A 90 -2.58 -1.42 -1.51
CA ASN A 90 -3.60 -1.98 -0.62
C ASN A 90 -4.94 -2.22 -1.32
N ALA A 91 -5.68 -3.20 -0.81
CA ALA A 91 -7.04 -3.51 -1.22
C ALA A 91 -7.94 -3.77 0.00
N GLY A 92 -9.24 -3.45 -0.16
CA GLY A 92 -10.24 -3.54 0.89
C GLY A 92 -10.43 -2.24 1.67
N LYS A 93 -11.27 -2.26 2.70
CA LYS A 93 -11.58 -1.09 3.53
C LYS A 93 -11.09 -1.29 4.96
N TRP A 94 -10.13 -0.46 5.40
CA TRP A 94 -9.74 -0.45 6.80
C TRP A 94 -10.85 0.13 7.68
N ASN A 95 -11.28 -0.62 8.69
CA ASN A 95 -12.30 -0.17 9.64
C ASN A 95 -11.65 0.33 10.93
N TYR A 96 -11.32 1.62 10.99
CA TYR A 96 -10.69 2.23 12.16
C TYR A 96 -11.56 2.14 13.44
N ASP A 97 -12.88 2.29 13.32
CA ASP A 97 -13.78 2.27 14.48
C ASP A 97 -13.78 0.88 15.17
N ALA A 98 -13.76 -0.19 14.37
CA ALA A 98 -13.80 -1.57 14.87
C ALA A 98 -12.43 -2.23 15.10
N TRP A 99 -11.41 -1.89 14.29
CA TRP A 99 -10.09 -2.53 14.32
C TRP A 99 -9.03 -1.68 15.04
N GLY A 100 -9.28 -0.37 15.14
CA GLY A 100 -8.33 0.61 15.66
C GLY A 100 -7.31 1.04 14.62
N TYR A 101 -6.23 1.67 15.09
CA TYR A 101 -5.08 1.98 14.24
C TYR A 101 -4.37 0.70 13.78
N PRO A 102 -3.91 0.64 12.51
CA PRO A 102 -3.09 -0.46 12.02
C PRO A 102 -1.72 -0.48 12.70
N ASP A 103 -1.04 -1.63 12.61
CA ASP A 103 0.33 -1.79 13.13
C ASP A 103 1.32 -0.99 12.27
N GLU A 104 1.11 -0.95 10.95
CA GLU A 104 1.86 -0.11 10.01
C GLU A 104 0.92 0.90 9.33
N SER A 105 1.38 2.13 9.16
CA SER A 105 0.60 3.21 8.55
C SER A 105 0.45 3.03 7.03
N GLY A 106 -0.27 3.93 6.34
CA GLY A 106 -0.46 3.83 4.89
C GLY A 106 -1.39 2.70 4.48
N VAL A 107 -2.60 2.66 5.04
CA VAL A 107 -3.65 1.67 4.70
C VAL A 107 -4.66 2.19 3.66
N GLY A 108 -4.34 3.32 3.01
CA GLY A 108 -5.14 3.90 1.95
C GLY A 108 -5.31 2.94 0.78
N VAL A 109 -6.51 2.93 0.19
CA VAL A 109 -6.84 2.01 -0.91
C VAL A 109 -6.10 2.39 -2.18
N GLY A 110 -5.56 1.38 -2.88
CA GLY A 110 -4.83 1.54 -4.12
C GLY A 110 -3.33 1.69 -3.89
N ALA A 111 -2.65 2.30 -4.86
CA ALA A 111 -1.23 2.58 -4.80
C ALA A 111 -0.97 3.96 -4.22
N GLU A 112 -0.04 4.06 -3.27
CA GLU A 112 0.47 5.33 -2.75
C GLU A 112 1.99 5.28 -2.78
N LEU A 113 2.61 6.28 -3.40
CA LEU A 113 4.06 6.43 -3.47
C LEU A 113 4.43 7.82 -2.97
N ARG A 114 5.32 7.89 -2.00
CA ARG A 114 5.94 9.13 -1.53
C ARG A 114 7.44 9.00 -1.47
N ALA A 115 8.15 10.07 -1.85
CA ALA A 115 9.58 10.14 -1.75
C ALA A 115 10.04 11.54 -1.33
N TRP A 116 11.03 11.59 -0.45
CA TRP A 116 11.81 12.80 -0.19
C TRP A 116 13.09 12.77 -1.02
N MET A 117 13.42 13.90 -1.64
CA MET A 117 14.57 14.04 -2.52
C MET A 117 15.20 15.42 -2.31
N ALA A 118 16.51 15.49 -2.14
CA ALA A 118 17.23 16.77 -2.08
C ALA A 118 17.37 17.38 -3.47
N GLU A 119 17.36 18.71 -3.57
CA GLU A 119 17.75 19.43 -4.80
C GLU A 119 19.26 19.35 -5.08
N GLY A 120 19.74 19.98 -6.16
CA GLY A 120 21.17 20.18 -6.41
C GLY A 120 21.85 19.15 -7.32
N GLY A 121 21.10 18.19 -7.87
CA GLY A 121 21.62 17.26 -8.88
C GLY A 121 21.65 17.84 -10.31
N PRO A 122 22.28 17.12 -11.27
CA PRO A 122 22.29 17.52 -12.68
C PRO A 122 20.89 17.44 -13.33
N SER A 123 19.99 16.64 -12.76
CA SER A 123 18.60 16.50 -13.17
C SER A 123 17.65 17.03 -12.09
N SER A 124 16.50 17.54 -12.52
CA SER A 124 15.46 18.05 -11.62
C SER A 124 14.90 16.94 -10.72
N ILE A 125 14.27 17.33 -9.60
CA ILE A 125 13.53 16.37 -8.75
C ILE A 125 12.44 15.67 -9.57
N ASP A 126 11.74 16.38 -10.44
CA ASP A 126 10.64 15.81 -11.24
C ASP A 126 11.13 14.77 -12.26
N ASP A 127 12.30 14.97 -12.87
CA ASP A 127 12.89 13.98 -13.77
C ASP A 127 13.35 12.73 -13.03
N ARG A 128 13.95 12.89 -11.84
CA ARG A 128 14.33 11.75 -11.00
C ARG A 128 13.11 11.03 -10.44
N TRP A 129 12.06 11.76 -10.07
CA TRP A 129 10.77 11.21 -9.68
C TRP A 129 10.15 10.38 -10.79
N ARG A 130 10.14 10.89 -12.04
CA ARG A 130 9.67 10.15 -13.22
C ARG A 130 10.46 8.85 -13.43
N GLY A 131 11.79 8.93 -13.31
CA GLY A 131 12.66 7.75 -13.40
C GLY A 131 12.39 6.72 -12.29
N LEU A 132 12.31 7.18 -11.04
CA LEU A 132 12.02 6.34 -9.87
C LEU A 132 10.71 5.58 -10.03
N ARG A 133 9.62 6.27 -10.42
CA ARG A 133 8.31 5.66 -10.65
C ARG A 133 8.36 4.57 -11.70
N ASN A 134 9.03 4.82 -12.82
CA ASN A 134 9.18 3.85 -13.90
C ASN A 134 10.02 2.63 -13.47
N ALA A 135 11.09 2.84 -12.71
CA ALA A 135 11.92 1.76 -12.19
C ALA A 135 11.17 0.88 -11.19
N LEU A 136 10.41 1.51 -10.27
CA LEU A 136 9.58 0.79 -9.30
C LEU A 136 8.40 0.07 -9.97
N ALA A 137 7.82 0.64 -11.03
CA ALA A 137 6.79 -0.03 -11.83
C ALA A 137 7.30 -1.36 -12.40
N GLY A 138 8.52 -1.36 -12.94
CA GLY A 138 9.19 -2.57 -13.41
C GLY A 138 9.53 -3.56 -12.29
N LEU A 139 9.99 -3.06 -11.14
CA LEU A 139 10.36 -3.91 -10.00
C LEU A 139 9.14 -4.64 -9.40
N PHE A 140 8.03 -3.93 -9.21
CA PHE A 140 6.84 -4.48 -8.56
C PHE A 140 5.78 -5.00 -9.53
N CYS A 141 5.97 -4.88 -10.84
CA CYS A 141 4.96 -5.21 -11.86
C CYS A 141 3.62 -4.49 -11.59
N ALA A 142 3.70 -3.21 -11.24
CA ALA A 142 2.57 -2.36 -10.90
C ALA A 142 2.53 -1.13 -11.82
N SER A 143 1.36 -0.51 -11.99
CA SER A 143 1.15 0.67 -12.84
C SER A 143 1.71 1.97 -12.23
N LEU A 144 2.83 1.90 -11.49
CA LEU A 144 3.43 3.06 -10.81
C LEU A 144 3.97 4.11 -11.79
N GLY A 145 4.28 3.71 -13.03
CA GLY A 145 4.62 4.65 -14.11
C GLY A 145 3.48 5.61 -14.45
N SER A 146 2.23 5.21 -14.18
CA SER A 146 1.04 6.04 -14.34
C SER A 146 0.79 6.99 -13.16
N LEU A 147 1.62 6.99 -12.11
CA LEU A 147 1.63 8.03 -11.08
C LEU A 147 2.30 9.32 -11.62
N ASP A 148 1.84 9.77 -12.79
CA ASP A 148 2.38 10.88 -13.56
C ASP A 148 2.12 12.25 -12.90
N GLU A 149 2.41 13.32 -13.63
CA GLU A 149 2.19 14.69 -13.16
C GLU A 149 0.72 14.94 -12.76
N GLN A 150 -0.24 14.24 -13.38
CA GLN A 150 -1.68 14.39 -13.08
C GLN A 150 -2.09 13.80 -11.73
N ARG A 151 -1.22 12.99 -11.11
CA ARG A 151 -1.44 12.34 -9.80
C ARG A 151 -0.41 12.74 -8.75
N THR A 152 0.66 13.42 -9.16
CA THR A 152 1.73 13.86 -8.26
C THR A 152 1.34 15.18 -7.59
N THR A 153 1.65 15.26 -6.30
CA THR A 153 1.37 16.37 -5.39
C THR A 153 2.56 16.58 -4.46
N SER A 154 2.67 17.78 -3.88
CA SER A 154 3.63 18.09 -2.81
C SER A 154 2.89 18.79 -1.67
N PRO A 155 2.14 18.04 -0.84
CA PRO A 155 1.49 18.60 0.35
C PRO A 155 2.52 19.30 1.25
N ALA A 156 2.15 20.46 1.79
CA ALA A 156 3.10 21.29 2.54
C ALA A 156 3.23 20.87 4.01
N LEU A 157 2.15 20.32 4.59
CA LEU A 157 2.08 19.96 6.00
C LEU A 157 1.95 18.44 6.21
N SER A 158 1.33 17.76 5.25
CA SER A 158 1.14 16.31 5.30
C SER A 158 2.40 15.56 4.91
N PHE A 159 2.59 14.37 5.50
CA PHE A 159 3.72 13.49 5.23
C PHE A 159 5.10 14.08 5.58
N PRO A 160 5.33 14.52 6.83
CA PRO A 160 6.69 14.84 7.26
C PRO A 160 7.60 13.61 7.10
N PRO A 161 8.92 13.80 6.99
CA PRO A 161 9.87 12.68 6.94
C PRO A 161 9.70 11.77 8.15
N ASP A 162 9.61 10.46 7.91
CA ASP A 162 9.58 9.46 8.98
C ASP A 162 11.00 9.16 9.51
N GLY A 163 12.02 9.28 8.64
CA GLY A 163 13.43 9.15 8.95
C GLY A 163 14.14 10.50 9.10
N TYR A 164 15.47 10.44 9.13
CA TYR A 164 16.29 11.65 9.04
C TYR A 164 16.52 11.99 7.57
N LEU A 165 16.68 13.29 7.30
CA LEU A 165 17.14 13.77 6.00
C LEU A 165 18.60 14.21 6.12
N PRO A 166 19.50 13.81 5.21
CA PRO A 166 20.90 14.22 5.26
C PRO A 166 21.07 15.75 5.20
N ASP A 167 21.87 16.32 6.09
CA ASP A 167 22.16 17.75 6.07
C ASP A 167 23.28 18.07 5.06
N TRP A 168 22.89 18.17 3.79
CA TRP A 168 23.78 18.56 2.70
C TRP A 168 23.82 20.08 2.45
N GLY A 169 23.10 20.87 3.27
CA GLY A 169 22.81 22.29 2.98
C GLY A 169 21.90 22.49 1.76
N LEU A 170 21.14 21.45 1.37
CA LEU A 170 20.23 21.45 0.22
C LEU A 170 18.79 21.28 0.71
N PRO A 171 17.81 22.02 0.14
CA PRO A 171 16.41 21.80 0.45
C PRO A 171 15.98 20.41 -0.03
N HIS A 172 15.16 19.75 0.77
CA HIS A 172 14.52 18.49 0.40
C HIS A 172 13.05 18.75 0.09
N GLU A 173 12.57 18.16 -0.99
CA GLU A 173 11.16 18.25 -1.37
C GLU A 173 10.48 16.88 -1.37
N LEU A 174 9.20 16.89 -0.99
CA LEU A 174 8.31 15.75 -1.08
C LEU A 174 7.71 15.64 -2.48
N ARG A 175 7.64 14.42 -3.01
CA ARG A 175 6.73 14.03 -4.08
C ARG A 175 5.81 12.93 -3.56
N HIS A 176 4.51 13.16 -3.61
CA HIS A 176 3.48 12.22 -3.18
C HIS A 176 2.49 12.00 -4.33
N ALA A 177 2.23 10.74 -4.68
CA ALA A 177 1.24 10.39 -5.68
C ALA A 177 0.41 9.20 -5.21
N SER A 178 -0.88 9.22 -5.57
CA SER A 178 -1.80 8.13 -5.25
C SER A 178 -2.61 7.71 -6.48
N TYR A 179 -2.95 6.42 -6.55
CA TYR A 179 -3.79 5.86 -7.58
C TYR A 179 -4.72 4.80 -7.01
N ALA A 180 -5.95 5.23 -6.71
CA ALA A 180 -6.93 4.44 -5.97
C ALA A 180 -7.33 3.12 -6.65
N SER A 181 -7.28 3.04 -7.98
CA SER A 181 -7.66 1.85 -8.74
C SER A 181 -6.52 0.83 -8.91
N GLU A 182 -5.29 1.18 -8.56
CA GLU A 182 -4.15 0.24 -8.61
C GLU A 182 -4.06 -0.52 -7.29
N HIS A 183 -4.84 -1.60 -7.19
CA HIS A 183 -4.83 -2.49 -6.03
C HIS A 183 -3.63 -3.43 -6.06
N VAL A 184 -3.32 -4.02 -4.91
CA VAL A 184 -2.33 -5.11 -4.84
C VAL A 184 -2.87 -6.36 -5.55
N CYS A 185 -2.03 -6.97 -6.37
CA CYS A 185 -2.30 -8.14 -7.20
C CYS A 185 -1.29 -9.27 -6.91
N THR A 186 -1.62 -10.50 -7.32
CA THR A 186 -0.76 -11.68 -7.11
C THR A 186 0.62 -11.54 -7.74
N GLU A 187 0.69 -10.79 -8.83
CA GLU A 187 1.85 -10.47 -9.63
C GLU A 187 2.83 -9.57 -8.86
N ASN A 188 2.35 -8.76 -7.89
CA ASN A 188 3.21 -7.92 -7.06
C ASN A 188 3.88 -8.71 -5.92
N LEU A 189 3.26 -9.79 -5.45
CA LEU A 189 3.78 -10.57 -4.31
C LEU A 189 5.07 -11.33 -4.67
N THR A 190 5.17 -11.83 -5.91
CA THR A 190 6.36 -12.56 -6.37
C THR A 190 7.63 -11.70 -6.36
N PRO A 191 7.67 -10.49 -6.97
CA PRO A 191 8.83 -9.62 -6.87
C PRO A 191 9.07 -9.12 -5.44
N PHE A 192 8.01 -8.84 -4.68
CA PHE A 192 8.14 -8.48 -3.26
C PHE A 192 8.91 -9.55 -2.47
N LEU A 193 8.52 -10.83 -2.60
CA LEU A 193 9.22 -11.93 -1.95
C LEU A 193 10.66 -12.11 -2.44
N LYS A 194 10.98 -11.73 -3.68
CA LYS A 194 12.35 -11.78 -4.20
C LYS A 194 13.29 -10.77 -3.54
N LEU A 195 12.75 -9.69 -2.95
CA LEU A 195 13.55 -8.72 -2.18
C LEU A 195 13.96 -9.28 -0.81
N LEU A 196 13.28 -10.31 -0.29
CA LEU A 196 13.63 -10.90 1.00
C LEU A 196 14.82 -11.88 0.85
N PRO A 197 15.80 -11.86 1.78
CA PRO A 197 16.99 -12.74 1.70
C PRO A 197 16.62 -14.23 1.61
N CYS A 198 15.66 -14.66 2.42
CA CYS A 198 15.17 -16.04 2.47
C CYS A 198 13.99 -16.34 1.52
N LYS A 199 13.53 -15.34 0.77
CA LYS A 199 12.37 -15.41 -0.13
C LYS A 199 11.17 -16.04 0.58
N SER A 200 10.52 -17.02 -0.03
CA SER A 200 9.45 -17.83 0.58
C SER A 200 9.91 -19.24 0.96
N LEU A 201 11.23 -19.48 1.06
CA LEU A 201 11.80 -20.82 1.31
C LEU A 201 11.98 -21.14 2.80
N SER A 202 12.18 -20.12 3.64
CA SER A 202 12.37 -20.26 5.08
C SER A 202 11.95 -18.99 5.83
N GLY A 203 11.78 -19.07 7.14
CA GLY A 203 11.33 -17.95 7.98
C GLY A 203 9.84 -17.63 7.85
N LEU A 204 9.45 -16.45 8.31
CA LEU A 204 8.06 -16.00 8.37
C LEU A 204 7.46 -15.76 6.99
N ALA A 205 8.29 -15.40 6.01
CA ALA A 205 7.87 -15.20 4.63
C ALA A 205 7.31 -16.48 3.96
N THR A 206 7.58 -17.66 4.53
CA THR A 206 6.93 -18.92 4.10
C THR A 206 5.42 -18.87 4.25
N LEU A 207 4.88 -18.14 5.25
CA LEU A 207 3.45 -17.99 5.51
C LEU A 207 2.74 -17.13 4.46
N LEU A 208 3.46 -16.37 3.64
CA LEU A 208 2.87 -15.52 2.60
C LEU A 208 2.39 -16.38 1.42
N ASN A 209 1.19 -16.95 1.56
CA ASN A 209 0.47 -17.68 0.53
C ASN A 209 -0.43 -16.72 -0.27
N PRO A 210 -0.24 -16.58 -1.60
CA PRO A 210 -1.05 -15.69 -2.42
C PRO A 210 -2.56 -15.91 -2.24
N HIS A 211 -3.05 -17.15 -2.34
CA HIS A 211 -4.49 -17.42 -2.30
C HIS A 211 -5.14 -17.01 -0.99
N ARG A 212 -4.44 -17.15 0.15
CA ARG A 212 -4.96 -16.73 1.45
C ARG A 212 -4.81 -15.23 1.67
N LEU A 213 -3.77 -14.63 1.11
CA LEU A 213 -3.52 -13.19 1.24
C LEU A 213 -4.61 -12.38 0.55
N PHE A 214 -4.96 -12.75 -0.70
CA PHE A 214 -5.93 -12.03 -1.50
C PHE A 214 -7.41 -12.39 -1.19
N ASP A 215 -7.65 -13.41 -0.34
CA ASP A 215 -8.98 -13.76 0.20
C ASP A 215 -9.31 -12.99 1.51
N ALA A 216 -8.34 -12.27 2.06
CA ALA A 216 -8.53 -11.46 3.27
C ALA A 216 -9.40 -10.21 2.98
N ASP A 217 -10.20 -9.80 3.96
CA ASP A 217 -11.13 -8.66 3.82
C ASP A 217 -10.44 -7.31 3.64
N TRP A 218 -9.21 -7.22 4.12
CA TRP A 218 -8.27 -6.16 3.79
C TRP A 218 -6.88 -6.78 3.71
N HIS A 219 -6.08 -6.37 2.73
CA HIS A 219 -4.70 -6.82 2.59
C HIS A 219 -3.86 -5.76 1.87
N GLY A 220 -2.58 -5.73 2.19
CA GLY A 220 -1.67 -4.74 1.63
C GLY A 220 -0.21 -5.13 1.75
N ILE A 221 0.61 -4.63 0.83
CA ILE A 221 2.06 -4.73 0.87
C ILE A 221 2.68 -3.33 0.90
N GLY A 222 3.78 -3.18 1.64
CA GLY A 222 4.48 -1.92 1.81
C GLY A 222 5.99 -2.09 1.69
N LEU A 223 6.64 -1.10 1.09
CA LEU A 223 8.09 -0.92 1.06
C LEU A 223 8.40 0.46 1.62
N HIS A 224 9.22 0.52 2.66
CA HIS A 224 9.72 1.75 3.25
C HIS A 224 11.24 1.74 3.25
N VAL A 225 11.84 2.86 2.88
CA VAL A 225 13.27 3.09 2.91
C VAL A 225 13.50 4.35 3.72
N LEU A 226 14.15 4.18 4.87
CA LEU A 226 14.44 5.24 5.82
C LEU A 226 15.95 5.37 5.98
N TRP A 227 16.41 6.59 6.22
CA TRP A 227 17.78 6.82 6.64
C TRP A 227 17.82 7.21 8.12
N HIS A 228 18.70 6.54 8.85
CA HIS A 228 19.01 6.82 10.24
C HIS A 228 20.53 7.03 10.38
N PRO A 229 21.00 7.65 11.48
CA PRO A 229 22.45 7.79 11.72
C PRO A 229 23.20 6.45 11.73
N GLU A 230 22.52 5.35 12.03
CA GLU A 230 23.09 4.00 11.99
C GLU A 230 23.26 3.44 10.57
N GLY A 231 22.53 3.96 9.57
CA GLY A 231 22.52 3.43 8.21
C GLY A 231 21.17 3.56 7.49
N VAL A 232 21.06 2.89 6.35
CA VAL A 232 19.82 2.83 5.55
C VAL A 232 19.02 1.61 5.95
N GLU A 233 17.78 1.81 6.43
CA GLU A 233 16.82 0.75 6.75
C GLU A 233 15.85 0.56 5.58
N VAL A 234 15.73 -0.68 5.09
CA VAL A 234 14.64 -1.11 4.22
C VAL A 234 13.68 -1.96 5.03
N ARG A 235 12.41 -1.53 5.09
CA ARG A 235 11.33 -2.26 5.75
C ARG A 235 10.30 -2.70 4.72
N LEU A 236 10.13 -4.01 4.59
CA LEU A 236 9.09 -4.63 3.78
C LEU A 236 7.99 -5.13 4.70
N ASN A 237 6.76 -4.71 4.46
CA ASN A 237 5.62 -5.02 5.31
C ASN A 237 4.51 -5.71 4.52
N VAL A 238 3.81 -6.64 5.16
CA VAL A 238 2.57 -7.23 4.64
C VAL A 238 1.54 -7.22 5.75
N GLN A 239 0.39 -6.61 5.52
CA GLN A 239 -0.69 -6.57 6.50
C GLN A 239 -1.92 -7.27 5.94
N LEU A 240 -2.67 -7.98 6.78
CA LEU A 240 -3.91 -8.67 6.43
C LEU A 240 -4.94 -8.59 7.55
N VAL A 241 -6.22 -8.58 7.18
CA VAL A 241 -7.35 -8.79 8.08
C VAL A 241 -8.15 -9.98 7.58
N SER A 242 -7.96 -11.13 8.21
CA SER A 242 -8.60 -12.39 7.83
C SER A 242 -9.84 -12.67 8.69
N ASP A 243 -10.81 -13.38 8.12
CA ASP A 243 -12.05 -13.77 8.79
C ASP A 243 -12.04 -15.29 9.07
N PRO A 244 -11.58 -15.73 10.26
CA PRO A 244 -11.56 -17.16 10.59
C PRO A 244 -12.96 -17.76 10.74
N ILE A 245 -13.98 -16.94 11.03
CA ILE A 245 -15.36 -17.39 11.24
C ILE A 245 -15.95 -17.90 9.94
N ARG A 246 -15.62 -17.25 8.80
CA ARG A 246 -16.04 -17.66 7.46
C ARG A 246 -15.56 -19.07 7.07
N ILE A 247 -14.36 -19.43 7.52
CA ILE A 247 -13.71 -20.70 7.19
C ILE A 247 -14.11 -21.80 8.20
N SER A 248 -14.47 -21.41 9.42
CA SER A 248 -14.84 -22.33 10.49
C SER A 248 -16.21 -22.97 10.27
N SER A 249 -16.27 -24.30 10.31
CA SER A 249 -17.55 -25.05 10.29
C SER A 249 -18.40 -24.83 11.56
N SER A 250 -17.81 -24.29 12.63
CA SER A 250 -18.44 -24.19 13.96
C SER A 250 -18.62 -22.75 14.45
N ARG A 251 -18.59 -21.73 13.57
CA ARG A 251 -18.66 -20.30 13.97
C ARG A 251 -17.70 -19.89 15.08
N LYS A 252 -16.61 -20.64 15.26
CA LYS A 252 -15.55 -20.34 16.23
C LYS A 252 -14.55 -19.37 15.64
N GLN A 253 -14.07 -18.46 16.48
CA GLN A 253 -12.95 -17.56 16.20
C GLN A 253 -11.57 -18.25 16.35
N ASP A 254 -11.53 -19.57 16.13
CA ASP A 254 -10.31 -20.36 16.18
C ASP A 254 -9.43 -20.03 14.99
N TRP A 255 -8.14 -19.81 15.25
CA TRP A 255 -7.19 -19.57 14.18
C TRP A 255 -5.87 -20.28 14.44
N SER A 256 -5.19 -20.62 13.36
CA SER A 256 -3.84 -21.19 13.34
C SER A 256 -3.12 -20.70 12.10
N PHE A 257 -1.79 -20.82 12.06
CA PHE A 257 -1.05 -20.54 10.82
C PHE A 257 -1.59 -21.34 9.63
N LYS A 258 -1.96 -22.61 9.85
CA LYS A 258 -2.57 -23.43 8.80
C LYS A 258 -3.93 -22.90 8.34
N THR A 259 -4.78 -22.39 9.21
CA THR A 259 -6.10 -21.88 8.79
C THR A 259 -6.02 -20.49 8.16
N LEU A 260 -5.15 -19.61 8.69
CA LEU A 260 -4.97 -18.24 8.19
C LEU A 260 -4.17 -18.20 6.88
N PHE A 261 -3.10 -18.99 6.79
CA PHE A 261 -2.09 -18.88 5.73
C PHE A 261 -1.96 -20.14 4.87
N ASP A 262 -2.68 -21.22 5.22
CA ASP A 262 -2.55 -22.54 4.58
C ASP A 262 -1.11 -23.11 4.62
N ARG A 263 -0.30 -22.62 5.56
CA ARG A 263 1.12 -22.93 5.69
C ARG A 263 1.55 -22.95 7.16
N LYS A 264 2.75 -23.49 7.39
CA LYS A 264 3.41 -23.55 8.70
C LYS A 264 4.87 -23.16 8.50
N VAL A 265 5.50 -22.58 9.52
CA VAL A 265 6.95 -22.28 9.45
C VAL A 265 7.69 -23.57 9.77
N GLN A 266 8.37 -24.16 8.79
CA GLN A 266 9.10 -25.42 8.98
C GLN A 266 10.54 -25.23 9.42
N LYS A 267 11.17 -24.13 8.98
CA LYS A 267 12.57 -23.82 9.20
C LYS A 267 12.72 -22.31 9.40
N PRO A 268 13.51 -21.85 10.38
CA PRO A 268 13.84 -20.44 10.50
C PRO A 268 14.71 -19.97 9.34
N CYS A 269 14.71 -18.67 9.08
CA CYS A 269 15.58 -18.07 8.08
C CYS A 269 17.04 -18.04 8.61
N PRO A 270 18.01 -18.71 7.96
CA PRO A 270 19.36 -18.87 8.49
C PRO A 270 20.17 -17.56 8.60
N VAL A 271 19.77 -16.52 7.86
CA VAL A 271 20.44 -15.20 7.86
C VAL A 271 19.73 -14.18 8.76
N ALA A 272 18.59 -14.53 9.35
CA ALA A 272 17.86 -13.62 10.24
C ALA A 272 18.54 -13.55 11.62
N LYS A 273 18.90 -12.34 12.04
CA LYS A 273 19.40 -12.06 13.39
C LYS A 273 18.31 -12.28 14.45
N SER A 274 17.07 -11.96 14.10
CA SER A 274 15.89 -12.19 14.93
C SER A 274 14.70 -12.63 14.09
N SER A 275 13.96 -13.64 14.57
CA SER A 275 12.71 -14.13 13.98
C SER A 275 11.68 -14.28 15.08
N LEU A 276 10.72 -13.35 15.16
CA LEU A 276 9.82 -13.21 16.29
C LEU A 276 8.35 -13.22 15.87
N VAL A 277 7.55 -14.06 16.51
CA VAL A 277 6.08 -13.96 16.42
C VAL A 277 5.56 -13.38 17.72
N VAL A 278 4.72 -12.35 17.61
CA VAL A 278 4.06 -11.69 18.72
C VAL A 278 2.56 -11.87 18.55
N VAL A 279 1.92 -12.53 19.51
CA VAL A 279 0.47 -12.71 19.53
C VAL A 279 -0.11 -11.85 20.64
N ASN A 280 -0.94 -10.88 20.29
CA ASN A 280 -1.69 -10.10 21.27
C ASN A 280 -2.75 -11.00 21.89
N LEU A 281 -2.63 -11.24 23.19
CA LEU A 281 -3.54 -12.12 23.91
C LEU A 281 -4.86 -11.38 24.17
N PRO A 282 -6.02 -12.02 23.97
CA PRO A 282 -7.31 -11.44 24.30
C PRO A 282 -7.39 -11.02 25.77
N SER A 283 -7.95 -9.85 26.05
CA SER A 283 -8.14 -9.37 27.43
C SER A 283 -9.30 -10.05 28.16
N SER A 284 -10.17 -10.75 27.44
CA SER A 284 -11.36 -11.40 27.96
C SER A 284 -11.64 -12.72 27.24
N GLY A 285 -12.37 -13.60 27.92
CA GLY A 285 -12.73 -14.93 27.43
C GLY A 285 -11.72 -16.01 27.78
N ILE A 286 -12.17 -17.26 27.73
CA ILE A 286 -11.34 -18.44 27.97
C ILE A 286 -10.79 -18.88 26.63
N TYR A 287 -9.47 -18.87 26.48
CA TYR A 287 -8.78 -19.32 25.27
C TYR A 287 -7.57 -20.17 25.64
N ARG A 288 -7.11 -20.99 24.69
CA ARG A 288 -5.86 -21.74 24.81
C ARG A 288 -4.98 -21.44 23.62
N VAL A 289 -3.72 -21.13 23.89
CA VAL A 289 -2.69 -20.94 22.87
C VAL A 289 -1.78 -22.16 22.84
N ASP A 290 -1.40 -22.60 21.65
CA ASP A 290 -0.52 -23.74 21.42
C ASP A 290 0.34 -23.49 20.18
N PRO A 291 1.66 -23.77 20.18
CA PRO A 291 2.47 -24.24 21.32
C PRO A 291 2.60 -23.19 22.45
N GLU A 292 3.23 -23.57 23.56
CA GLU A 292 3.50 -22.65 24.67
C GLU A 292 4.46 -21.53 24.22
N PRO A 293 4.17 -20.25 24.54
CA PRO A 293 5.04 -19.13 24.17
C PRO A 293 6.37 -19.17 24.91
N SER A 294 7.42 -18.62 24.28
CA SER A 294 8.74 -18.47 24.89
C SER A 294 8.69 -17.59 26.15
N PHE A 295 7.92 -16.51 26.09
CA PHE A 295 7.60 -15.68 27.25
C PHE A 295 6.33 -14.86 27.00
N ILE A 296 5.70 -14.40 28.08
CA ILE A 296 4.53 -13.52 28.04
C ILE A 296 4.89 -12.21 28.73
N LYS A 297 4.64 -11.08 28.07
CA LYS A 297 4.87 -9.74 28.61
C LYS A 297 3.79 -8.78 28.11
N ASP A 298 3.26 -7.95 29.01
CA ASP A 298 2.30 -6.88 28.68
C ASP A 298 1.07 -7.36 27.89
N GLY A 299 0.53 -8.55 28.23
CA GLY A 299 -0.61 -9.14 27.51
C GLY A 299 -0.28 -9.64 26.10
N LYS A 300 1.00 -9.84 25.78
CA LYS A 300 1.47 -10.39 24.51
C LYS A 300 2.28 -11.65 24.74
N ALA A 301 2.04 -12.65 23.91
CA ALA A 301 2.81 -13.88 23.85
C ALA A 301 3.88 -13.78 22.77
N TYR A 302 5.13 -14.06 23.14
CA TYR A 302 6.29 -13.98 22.27
C TYR A 302 6.80 -15.38 21.94
N TYR A 303 7.04 -15.65 20.67
CA TYR A 303 7.62 -16.88 20.15
C TYR A 303 8.89 -16.55 19.39
N ASP A 304 10.03 -16.96 19.94
CA ASP A 304 11.32 -16.82 19.26
C ASP A 304 11.61 -18.05 18.39
N LEU A 305 11.71 -17.81 17.09
CA LEU A 305 11.93 -18.84 16.08
C LEU A 305 13.40 -18.97 15.66
N THR A 306 14.28 -18.03 16.05
CA THR A 306 15.65 -17.87 15.52
C THR A 306 16.45 -19.17 15.46
N ASN A 307 16.53 -19.89 16.58
CA ASN A 307 17.37 -21.07 16.74
C ASN A 307 16.56 -22.33 17.03
N SER A 308 15.26 -22.33 16.75
CA SER A 308 14.39 -23.47 17.08
C SER A 308 14.07 -24.31 15.84
N PRO A 309 14.72 -25.48 15.67
CA PRO A 309 14.38 -26.41 14.61
C PRO A 309 13.05 -27.10 14.94
N GLY A 310 11.97 -26.61 14.35
CA GLY A 310 10.63 -27.16 14.57
C GLY A 310 9.61 -26.66 13.55
N SER A 311 8.55 -27.45 13.34
CA SER A 311 7.39 -26.98 12.57
C SER A 311 6.46 -26.19 13.47
N TRP A 312 6.41 -24.89 13.26
CA TRP A 312 5.60 -23.95 14.02
C TRP A 312 4.23 -23.75 13.36
N ASN A 313 3.19 -24.07 14.10
CA ASN A 313 1.80 -23.80 13.77
C ASN A 313 1.11 -23.20 14.98
N ILE A 314 1.40 -21.93 15.24
CA ILE A 314 0.82 -21.20 16.36
C ILE A 314 -0.68 -21.10 16.14
N LYS A 315 -1.46 -21.45 17.16
CA LYS A 315 -2.92 -21.44 17.13
C LYS A 315 -3.50 -20.93 18.43
N THR A 316 -4.66 -20.29 18.31
CA THR A 316 -5.52 -19.91 19.42
C THR A 316 -6.85 -20.63 19.26
N VAL A 317 -7.28 -21.32 20.31
CA VAL A 317 -8.50 -22.14 20.34
C VAL A 317 -9.44 -21.64 21.42
N TRP A 318 -10.72 -21.54 21.06
CA TRP A 318 -11.81 -21.08 21.88
C TRP A 318 -12.79 -22.22 22.17
N PRO A 319 -13.30 -22.33 23.41
CA PRO A 319 -14.18 -23.42 23.80
C PRO A 319 -15.58 -23.29 23.16
N GLY A 320 -16.12 -22.07 23.09
CA GLY A 320 -17.46 -21.77 22.59
C GLY A 320 -17.49 -21.08 21.22
N ASP A 321 -18.70 -20.92 20.70
CA ASP A 321 -18.96 -20.21 19.44
C ASP A 321 -18.77 -18.69 19.62
N PHE A 322 -18.45 -17.99 18.53
CA PHE A 322 -18.29 -16.54 18.57
C PHE A 322 -19.63 -15.83 18.56
N GLU A 323 -19.83 -14.92 19.49
CA GLU A 323 -20.97 -14.01 19.54
C GLU A 323 -20.52 -12.60 19.16
N TYR A 324 -21.15 -12.03 18.14
CA TYR A 324 -20.84 -10.66 17.72
C TYR A 324 -21.23 -9.67 18.83
N PRO A 325 -20.34 -8.72 19.19
CA PRO A 325 -20.69 -7.69 20.14
C PRO A 325 -21.86 -6.86 19.60
N PHE A 326 -22.85 -6.58 20.46
CA PHE A 326 -23.96 -5.68 20.12
C PHE A 326 -23.44 -4.27 19.78
N SER A 327 -24.17 -3.58 18.89
CA SER A 327 -23.73 -2.43 18.07
C SER A 327 -23.18 -1.17 18.76
N ASP A 328 -23.12 -1.14 20.10
CA ASP A 328 -22.73 0.05 20.88
C ASP A 328 -21.28 -0.02 21.36
N SER A 329 -20.37 -0.60 20.56
CA SER A 329 -18.95 -0.59 20.91
C SER A 329 -18.39 0.82 20.73
N THR A 330 -17.81 1.37 21.80
CA THR A 330 -17.07 2.63 21.74
C THR A 330 -15.97 2.54 20.67
N PRO A 331 -15.87 3.51 19.75
CA PRO A 331 -14.84 3.52 18.71
C PRO A 331 -13.44 3.36 19.32
N LEU A 332 -12.61 2.54 18.69
CA LEU A 332 -11.22 2.32 19.14
C LEU A 332 -10.28 3.51 18.86
N VAL A 333 -10.73 4.45 18.05
CA VAL A 333 -9.96 5.62 17.60
C VAL A 333 -10.51 6.91 18.23
N PRO A 334 -9.64 7.91 18.45
CA PRO A 334 -10.03 9.16 19.10
C PRO A 334 -11.03 9.98 18.29
N PHE A 335 -11.15 9.74 16.98
CA PHE A 335 -12.13 10.39 16.11
C PHE A 335 -12.62 9.42 15.04
N SER A 336 -13.81 9.69 14.52
CA SER A 336 -14.41 8.93 13.41
C SER A 336 -14.68 9.86 12.24
N VAL A 337 -14.43 9.39 11.02
CA VAL A 337 -14.61 10.18 9.79
C VAL A 337 -15.57 9.48 8.84
N ARG A 338 -16.54 10.22 8.32
CA ARG A 338 -17.40 9.79 7.22
C ARG A 338 -17.24 10.75 6.06
N ARG A 339 -16.68 10.25 4.96
CA ARG A 339 -16.52 10.98 3.70
C ARG A 339 -17.49 10.42 2.67
N LYS A 340 -18.23 11.29 1.98
CA LYS A 340 -19.21 10.93 0.94
C LYS A 340 -19.18 11.96 -0.18
N LEU A 341 -19.29 11.51 -1.42
CA LEU A 341 -19.60 12.36 -2.55
C LEU A 341 -21.08 12.17 -2.91
N LEU A 342 -21.90 13.18 -2.63
CA LEU A 342 -23.30 13.21 -3.00
C LEU A 342 -23.41 13.78 -4.40
N SER A 343 -24.15 13.14 -5.30
CA SER A 343 -24.34 13.66 -6.64
C SER A 343 -25.76 13.40 -7.10
N SER A 344 -26.41 14.46 -7.58
CA SER A 344 -27.75 14.41 -8.17
C SER A 344 -27.74 14.66 -9.68
N ALA A 345 -26.60 15.09 -10.24
CA ALA A 345 -26.44 15.43 -11.65
C ALA A 345 -25.10 14.90 -12.20
N GLN A 346 -24.99 14.81 -13.52
CA GLN A 346 -23.79 14.30 -14.19
C GLN A 346 -22.62 15.28 -14.22
N ASP A 347 -22.88 16.57 -14.01
CA ASP A 347 -21.91 17.67 -14.05
C ASP A 347 -21.56 18.22 -12.66
N THR A 348 -22.40 17.98 -11.65
CA THR A 348 -22.27 18.55 -10.31
C THR A 348 -22.44 17.52 -9.19
N GLY A 349 -21.86 17.83 -8.05
CA GLY A 349 -21.93 17.05 -6.83
C GLY A 349 -21.56 17.88 -5.60
N LYS A 350 -21.57 17.23 -4.45
CA LYS A 350 -21.24 17.82 -3.16
C LYS A 350 -20.41 16.84 -2.35
N LEU A 351 -19.18 17.21 -2.07
CA LEU A 351 -18.33 16.50 -1.12
C LEU A 351 -18.81 16.83 0.29
N SER A 352 -19.06 15.81 1.10
CA SER A 352 -19.47 15.93 2.50
C SER A 352 -18.57 15.09 3.37
N ILE A 353 -18.01 15.73 4.40
CA ILE A 353 -17.12 15.13 5.37
C ILE A 353 -17.68 15.42 6.75
N VAL A 354 -17.92 14.36 7.51
CA VAL A 354 -18.39 14.44 8.89
C VAL A 354 -17.30 13.85 9.76
N VAL A 355 -16.74 14.68 10.64
CA VAL A 355 -15.70 14.29 11.60
C VAL A 355 -16.26 14.40 13.00
N THR A 356 -16.21 13.33 13.77
CA THR A 356 -16.71 13.27 15.15
C THR A 356 -15.53 13.06 16.09
N ASN A 357 -15.36 13.93 17.08
CA ASN A 357 -14.39 13.75 18.16
C ASN A 357 -14.99 12.83 19.24
N ASN A 358 -14.36 11.68 19.46
CA ASN A 358 -14.80 10.70 20.45
C ASN A 358 -14.16 10.93 21.82
N GLN A 359 -13.24 11.89 21.95
CA GLN A 359 -12.57 12.27 23.20
C GLN A 359 -13.28 13.44 23.89
N GLU A 360 -12.94 13.65 25.16
CA GLU A 360 -13.42 14.81 25.94
C GLU A 360 -12.55 16.06 25.73
N GLU A 361 -11.31 15.88 25.30
CA GLU A 361 -10.39 16.97 25.01
C GLU A 361 -10.52 17.46 23.56
N GLN A 362 -10.08 18.69 23.33
CA GLN A 362 -9.96 19.25 21.98
C GLN A 362 -8.96 18.43 21.15
N LEU A 363 -9.31 18.18 19.89
CA LEU A 363 -8.49 17.45 18.94
C LEU A 363 -8.25 18.28 17.70
N ASP A 364 -6.98 18.54 17.39
CA ASP A 364 -6.59 19.22 16.15
C ASP A 364 -6.18 18.16 15.10
N LEU A 365 -6.76 18.24 13.91
CA LEU A 365 -6.54 17.30 12.80
C LEU A 365 -6.09 18.06 11.56
N LEU A 366 -4.97 17.65 10.97
CA LEU A 366 -4.61 18.03 9.62
C LEU A 366 -5.43 17.20 8.64
N TYR A 367 -6.20 17.86 7.77
CA TYR A 367 -7.04 17.25 6.74
C TYR A 367 -6.45 17.54 5.36
N LEU A 368 -6.09 16.49 4.63
CA LEU A 368 -5.64 16.53 3.23
C LEU A 368 -6.67 15.85 2.33
N GLU A 369 -7.08 16.56 1.29
CA GLU A 369 -7.95 16.08 0.22
C GLU A 369 -7.28 16.30 -1.13
N THR A 370 -7.14 15.22 -1.87
CA THR A 370 -6.55 15.23 -3.21
C THR A 370 -7.62 14.79 -4.19
N MET A 371 -7.87 15.58 -5.23
CA MET A 371 -8.81 15.22 -6.29
C MET A 371 -8.11 15.25 -7.64
N PRO A 372 -8.31 14.24 -8.50
CA PRO A 372 -7.84 14.31 -9.88
C PRO A 372 -8.51 15.49 -10.60
N TRP A 373 -7.87 16.01 -11.66
CA TRP A 373 -8.34 17.21 -12.35
C TRP A 373 -9.78 17.11 -12.91
N ILE A 374 -10.28 15.88 -13.09
CA ILE A 374 -11.66 15.59 -13.51
C ILE A 374 -12.72 16.03 -12.48
N ILE A 375 -12.30 16.27 -11.24
CA ILE A 375 -13.13 16.72 -10.13
C ILE A 375 -12.55 18.05 -9.62
N GLN A 376 -13.32 19.12 -9.80
CA GLN A 376 -12.96 20.45 -9.31
C GLN A 376 -13.89 20.84 -8.16
N PHE A 377 -13.34 21.23 -7.03
CA PHE A 377 -14.12 21.75 -5.90
C PHE A 377 -13.76 23.20 -5.62
N TYR A 378 -14.73 23.99 -5.17
CA TYR A 378 -14.60 25.44 -5.03
C TYR A 378 -14.62 25.89 -3.57
N LEU A 379 -13.56 26.55 -3.12
CA LEU A 379 -13.47 27.07 -1.74
C LEU A 379 -14.62 28.01 -1.35
N HIS A 380 -15.10 28.84 -2.28
CA HIS A 380 -16.19 29.78 -2.00
C HIS A 380 -17.55 29.10 -1.73
N THR A 381 -17.67 27.80 -2.04
CA THR A 381 -18.88 26.99 -1.76
C THR A 381 -18.77 26.21 -0.45
N ALA A 382 -17.63 26.31 0.24
CA ALA A 382 -17.38 25.60 1.48
C ALA A 382 -18.38 26.03 2.56
N ARG A 383 -19.06 25.04 3.13
CA ARG A 383 -19.98 25.21 4.26
C ARG A 383 -19.49 24.35 5.42
N VAL A 384 -19.26 25.00 6.55
CA VAL A 384 -18.89 24.36 7.81
C VAL A 384 -20.10 24.44 8.71
N TYR A 385 -20.60 23.30 9.15
CA TYR A 385 -21.64 23.20 10.15
C TYR A 385 -21.00 22.70 11.43
N SER A 386 -20.90 23.61 12.39
CA SER A 386 -20.33 23.40 13.72
C SER A 386 -20.86 24.49 14.65
N ASP A 387 -20.83 24.24 15.95
CA ASP A 387 -21.17 25.22 16.98
C ASP A 387 -20.12 26.34 17.08
N GLU A 388 -18.91 26.12 16.57
CA GLU A 388 -17.78 27.06 16.58
C GLU A 388 -17.04 27.14 15.23
N ASN A 389 -16.18 28.16 15.05
CA ASN A 389 -15.30 28.29 13.88
C ASN A 389 -14.08 27.37 14.04
N LEU A 390 -14.10 26.24 13.33
CA LEU A 390 -13.22 25.10 13.59
C LEU A 390 -12.22 24.79 12.45
N ILE A 391 -12.04 25.69 11.48
CA ILE A 391 -11.14 25.48 10.32
C ILE A 391 -10.11 26.61 10.24
N SER A 392 -8.84 26.25 10.11
CA SER A 392 -7.71 27.18 9.98
C SER A 392 -6.64 26.64 9.01
N ASN A 393 -5.62 27.45 8.73
CA ASN A 393 -4.44 27.09 7.93
C ASN A 393 -4.78 26.42 6.58
N ILE A 394 -5.67 27.07 5.81
CA ILE A 394 -6.10 26.56 4.52
C ILE A 394 -4.99 26.76 3.48
N SER A 395 -4.56 25.67 2.86
CA SER A 395 -3.74 25.65 1.65
C SER A 395 -4.54 24.97 0.54
N TYR A 396 -4.57 25.56 -0.65
CA TYR A 396 -5.34 25.04 -1.76
C TYR A 396 -4.59 25.20 -3.07
N THR A 397 -4.39 24.10 -3.78
CA THR A 397 -3.86 24.07 -5.13
C THR A 397 -4.99 23.72 -6.10
N LEU A 398 -5.24 24.62 -7.06
CA LEU A 398 -6.24 24.41 -8.09
C LEU A 398 -5.83 23.28 -9.05
N PRO A 399 -6.75 22.35 -9.39
CA PRO A 399 -6.50 21.38 -10.45
C PRO A 399 -6.30 22.10 -11.79
N VAL A 400 -5.44 21.54 -12.63
CA VAL A 400 -5.27 21.98 -14.03
C VAL A 400 -5.57 20.78 -14.92
N PRO A 401 -6.53 20.89 -15.86
CA PRO A 401 -6.90 19.80 -16.76
C PRO A 401 -5.66 19.17 -17.42
N HIS A 402 -5.57 17.84 -17.34
CA HIS A 402 -4.49 17.03 -17.93
C HIS A 402 -3.08 17.33 -17.44
N ALA A 403 -2.91 18.15 -16.38
CA ALA A 403 -1.58 18.56 -15.92
C ALA A 403 -1.34 18.27 -14.44
N ARG A 404 -2.24 18.69 -13.54
CA ARG A 404 -2.05 18.49 -12.10
C ARG A 404 -3.37 18.29 -11.34
N PRO A 405 -3.37 17.50 -10.26
CA PRO A 405 -4.55 17.33 -9.41
C PRO A 405 -4.79 18.58 -8.54
N GLY A 406 -6.00 18.67 -7.99
CA GLY A 406 -6.33 19.65 -6.97
C GLY A 406 -6.00 19.12 -5.59
N THR A 407 -5.42 19.96 -4.73
CA THR A 407 -5.14 19.60 -3.33
C THR A 407 -5.72 20.62 -2.39
N PHE A 408 -6.26 20.17 -1.27
CA PHE A 408 -6.75 20.99 -0.19
C PHE A 408 -6.20 20.48 1.14
N GLU A 409 -5.52 21.35 1.86
CA GLU A 409 -5.04 21.10 3.21
C GLU A 409 -5.66 22.13 4.16
N SER A 410 -6.11 21.68 5.32
CA SER A 410 -6.56 22.57 6.40
C SER A 410 -6.41 21.91 7.75
N VAL A 411 -6.30 22.72 8.80
CA VAL A 411 -6.35 22.25 10.18
C VAL A 411 -7.78 22.37 10.69
N LEU A 412 -8.34 21.23 11.09
CA LEU A 412 -9.65 21.12 11.71
C LEU A 412 -9.46 21.02 13.22
N THR A 413 -9.97 21.98 13.97
CA THR A 413 -9.96 21.96 15.43
C THR A 413 -11.32 21.46 15.91
N LEU A 414 -11.39 20.36 16.65
CA LEU A 414 -12.66 19.81 17.13
C LEU A 414 -12.72 19.84 18.66
N PRO A 415 -13.68 20.57 19.27
CA PRO A 415 -13.93 20.47 20.70
C PRO A 415 -14.27 19.03 21.14
N GLY A 416 -14.12 18.76 22.43
CA GLY A 416 -14.48 17.47 23.01
C GLY A 416 -15.93 17.09 22.70
N ARG A 417 -16.17 15.84 22.32
CA ARG A 417 -17.50 15.28 22.01
C ARG A 417 -18.30 16.05 20.95
N SER A 418 -17.62 16.82 20.09
CA SER A 418 -18.26 17.58 19.02
C SER A 418 -18.26 16.82 17.69
N THR A 419 -19.09 17.27 16.74
CA THR A 419 -19.09 16.78 15.36
C THR A 419 -19.04 17.97 14.40
N LEU A 420 -18.04 17.97 13.53
CA LEU A 420 -17.89 18.95 12.45
C LEU A 420 -18.38 18.35 11.13
N THR A 421 -19.26 19.06 10.45
CA THR A 421 -19.63 18.73 9.06
C THR A 421 -19.07 19.77 8.12
N PHE A 422 -18.15 19.36 7.27
CA PHE A 422 -17.58 20.15 6.20
C PHE A 422 -18.17 19.70 4.86
N ALA A 423 -18.64 20.65 4.05
CA ALA A 423 -19.12 20.33 2.73
C ALA A 423 -18.69 21.35 1.68
N MET A 424 -18.44 20.87 0.46
CA MET A 424 -18.04 21.69 -0.68
C MET A 424 -18.76 21.21 -1.93
N ASP A 425 -19.15 22.15 -2.79
CA ASP A 425 -19.71 21.80 -4.09
C ASP A 425 -18.56 21.41 -5.03
N VAL A 426 -18.86 20.43 -5.88
CA VAL A 426 -17.92 19.77 -6.79
C VAL A 426 -18.48 19.83 -8.20
N GLN A 427 -17.65 20.19 -9.16
CA GLN A 427 -17.92 20.08 -10.59
C GLN A 427 -17.16 18.89 -11.17
N LYS A 428 -17.84 18.16 -12.05
CA LYS A 428 -17.33 17.01 -12.79
C LYS A 428 -16.98 17.43 -14.21
N ALA A 429 -15.81 17.02 -14.68
CA ALA A 429 -15.38 17.29 -16.05
C ALA A 429 -16.13 16.40 -17.06
N PHE A 430 -16.42 16.97 -18.23
CA PHE A 430 -16.86 16.20 -19.39
C PHE A 430 -15.64 15.66 -20.12
N LEU A 431 -15.51 14.34 -20.13
CA LEU A 431 -14.39 13.65 -20.76
C LEU A 431 -14.64 13.37 -22.24
N ARG A 432 -13.56 13.31 -23.00
CA ARG A 432 -13.57 12.77 -24.36
C ARG A 432 -13.70 11.26 -24.30
N TYR A 433 -14.25 10.64 -25.35
CA TYR A 433 -14.43 9.19 -25.38
C TYR A 433 -13.12 8.41 -25.17
N THR A 434 -11.97 8.95 -25.61
CA THR A 434 -10.64 8.36 -25.46
C THR A 434 -10.07 8.47 -24.04
N GLU A 435 -10.67 9.27 -23.17
CA GLU A 435 -10.19 9.54 -21.81
C GLU A 435 -10.86 8.65 -20.78
N HIS A 436 -11.95 7.97 -21.15
CA HIS A 436 -12.59 7.00 -20.27
C HIS A 436 -11.73 5.73 -20.13
N PRO A 437 -11.66 5.14 -18.93
CA PRO A 437 -11.04 3.83 -18.75
C PRO A 437 -11.85 2.75 -19.49
N PRO A 438 -11.25 1.56 -19.73
CA PRO A 438 -12.02 0.38 -20.09
C PRO A 438 -13.14 0.16 -19.06
N ASP A 439 -14.36 -0.06 -19.54
CA ASP A 439 -15.59 -0.11 -18.71
C ASP A 439 -15.92 1.21 -18.00
N ALA A 440 -16.22 2.24 -18.81
CA ALA A 440 -16.55 3.58 -18.33
C ALA A 440 -17.77 3.61 -17.38
N GLN A 441 -18.67 2.63 -17.47
CA GLN A 441 -19.88 2.53 -16.65
C GLN A 441 -19.59 2.19 -15.18
N ARG A 442 -18.41 1.64 -14.86
CA ARG A 442 -17.98 1.43 -13.48
C ARG A 442 -17.81 2.75 -12.72
N GLY A 443 -17.40 3.82 -13.41
CA GLY A 443 -17.01 5.09 -12.81
C GLY A 443 -15.51 5.17 -12.46
N TRP A 444 -15.13 6.25 -11.79
CA TRP A 444 -13.74 6.59 -11.45
C TRP A 444 -13.49 6.51 -9.95
N ASP A 445 -12.42 5.84 -9.56
CA ASP A 445 -11.97 5.80 -8.17
C ASP A 445 -11.25 7.10 -7.81
N LEU A 446 -11.74 7.77 -6.77
CA LEU A 446 -11.12 8.93 -6.15
C LEU A 446 -10.24 8.50 -4.97
N PRO A 447 -9.05 9.09 -4.80
CA PRO A 447 -8.16 8.72 -3.74
C PRO A 447 -8.77 8.99 -2.35
N PRO A 448 -8.30 8.26 -1.33
CA PRO A 448 -8.71 8.50 0.05
C PRO A 448 -8.22 9.87 0.53
N ALA A 449 -9.06 10.58 1.28
CA ALA A 449 -8.60 11.72 2.09
C ALA A 449 -7.80 11.21 3.29
N VAL A 450 -6.82 12.02 3.71
CA VAL A 450 -5.88 11.70 4.81
C VAL A 450 -6.11 12.67 5.97
N PHE A 451 -6.21 12.11 7.18
CA PHE A 451 -6.32 12.87 8.41
C PHE A 451 -5.15 12.53 9.33
N THR A 452 -4.47 13.53 9.86
CA THR A 452 -3.33 13.34 10.77
C THR A 452 -3.58 14.12 12.06
N PRO A 453 -3.67 13.46 13.23
CA PRO A 453 -3.81 14.17 14.48
C PRO A 453 -2.54 14.97 14.79
N LEU A 454 -2.71 16.25 15.09
CA LEU A 454 -1.62 17.14 15.49
C LEU A 454 -1.33 16.92 16.97
N ALA A 455 -0.05 16.77 17.32
CA ALA A 455 0.34 16.60 18.72
C ALA A 455 0.24 17.95 19.44
N HIS A 456 -0.63 18.04 20.45
CA HIS A 456 -0.61 19.13 21.42
C HIS A 456 0.37 18.75 22.54
N ASN A 457 1.33 19.64 22.87
CA ASN A 457 2.31 19.49 23.96
C ASN A 457 3.34 18.33 23.86
N GLY A 458 4.22 18.35 22.85
CA GLY A 458 5.54 17.68 22.93
C GLY A 458 5.54 16.16 23.09
N SER A 459 4.39 15.49 23.10
CA SER A 459 4.31 14.04 23.11
C SER A 459 4.68 13.54 21.72
N THR A 460 5.84 12.89 21.61
CA THR A 460 6.35 12.19 20.44
C THR A 460 5.53 10.94 20.08
N LYS A 461 4.21 10.98 20.26
CA LYS A 461 3.32 9.96 19.71
C LYS A 461 3.35 10.13 18.19
N GLN A 462 4.07 9.24 17.54
CA GLN A 462 4.11 9.03 16.08
C GLN A 462 2.77 9.43 15.46
N MET A 463 2.77 10.46 14.63
CA MET A 463 1.55 11.01 14.01
C MET A 463 0.94 9.92 13.13
N ARG A 464 -0.14 9.29 13.60
CA ARG A 464 -0.76 8.17 12.88
C ARG A 464 -1.75 8.69 11.85
N GLN A 465 -1.44 8.45 10.59
CA GLN A 465 -2.31 8.78 9.47
C GLN A 465 -3.59 7.94 9.50
N PHE A 466 -4.71 8.60 9.25
CA PHE A 466 -6.02 8.02 9.08
C PHE A 466 -6.46 8.18 7.63
N TYR A 467 -6.79 7.09 6.96
CA TYR A 467 -7.24 7.09 5.57
C TYR A 467 -8.75 6.86 5.52
N THR A 468 -9.45 7.74 4.83
CA THR A 468 -10.87 7.49 4.49
C THR A 468 -10.97 6.42 3.39
N PRO A 469 -12.15 5.81 3.18
CA PRO A 469 -12.35 4.98 2.00
C PRO A 469 -12.20 5.78 0.70
N SER A 470 -11.78 5.10 -0.38
CA SER A 470 -11.89 5.66 -1.73
C SER A 470 -13.36 5.92 -2.06
N LEU A 471 -13.60 6.96 -2.86
CA LEU A 471 -14.94 7.25 -3.38
C LEU A 471 -15.02 6.81 -4.83
N LEU A 472 -16.21 6.45 -5.27
CA LEU A 472 -16.49 6.18 -6.67
C LEU A 472 -17.30 7.35 -7.22
N VAL A 473 -16.84 7.94 -8.33
CA VAL A 473 -17.58 9.00 -9.02
C VAL A 473 -18.01 8.55 -10.39
N ASP A 474 -19.29 8.73 -10.67
CA ASP A 474 -19.85 8.56 -12.01
C ASP A 474 -19.75 9.87 -12.80
N LEU A 475 -19.25 9.78 -14.02
CA LEU A 475 -19.10 10.88 -14.97
C LEU A 475 -20.02 10.65 -16.17
N ALA A 476 -20.40 11.73 -16.87
CA ALA A 476 -21.15 11.60 -18.11
C ALA A 476 -20.41 10.69 -19.10
N THR A 477 -20.98 9.53 -19.40
CA THR A 477 -20.43 8.57 -20.36
C THR A 477 -21.05 8.79 -21.74
N PRO A 478 -20.25 8.80 -22.82
CA PRO A 478 -20.79 8.86 -24.18
C PRO A 478 -21.44 7.52 -24.56
N ASP A 479 -22.20 7.51 -25.66
CA ASP A 479 -22.71 6.28 -26.25
C ASP A 479 -21.57 5.45 -26.87
N PHE A 480 -21.20 4.36 -26.20
CA PHE A 480 -20.16 3.42 -26.66
C PHE A 480 -20.67 2.40 -27.69
N SER A 481 -21.98 2.35 -27.97
CA SER A 481 -22.56 1.36 -28.89
C SER A 481 -22.14 1.59 -30.35
N MET A 482 -22.04 2.86 -30.77
CA MET A 482 -21.62 3.23 -32.13
C MET A 482 -20.19 2.74 -32.45
N PRO A 483 -19.16 3.08 -31.64
CA PRO A 483 -17.81 2.52 -31.84
C PRO A 483 -17.77 0.99 -31.83
N TYR A 484 -18.51 0.36 -30.91
CA TYR A 484 -18.58 -1.11 -30.82
C TYR A 484 -19.13 -1.72 -32.12
N ASN A 485 -20.25 -1.20 -32.63
CA ASN A 485 -20.87 -1.69 -33.87
C ASN A 485 -19.92 -1.55 -35.07
N VAL A 486 -19.20 -0.43 -35.17
CA VAL A 486 -18.23 -0.20 -36.25
C VAL A 486 -17.03 -1.16 -36.14
N ILE A 487 -16.48 -1.36 -34.94
CA ILE A 487 -15.36 -2.30 -34.72
C ILE A 487 -15.80 -3.72 -35.04
N MET A 488 -16.96 -4.16 -34.54
CA MET A 488 -17.48 -5.50 -34.81
C MET A 488 -17.70 -5.74 -36.31
N PHE A 489 -18.29 -4.77 -37.02
CA PHE A 489 -18.49 -4.87 -38.45
C PHE A 489 -17.16 -4.94 -39.21
N THR A 490 -16.23 -4.01 -38.94
CA THR A 490 -14.94 -3.96 -39.64
C THR A 490 -14.07 -5.19 -39.37
N CYS A 491 -13.95 -5.63 -38.11
CA CYS A 491 -13.24 -6.86 -37.77
C CYS A 491 -13.87 -8.10 -38.44
N SER A 492 -15.21 -8.18 -38.51
CA SER A 492 -15.90 -9.28 -39.19
C SER A 492 -15.63 -9.30 -40.69
N VAL A 493 -15.65 -8.13 -41.35
CA VAL A 493 -15.32 -8.00 -42.78
C VAL A 493 -13.87 -8.38 -43.03
N VAL A 494 -12.92 -7.91 -42.23
CA VAL A 494 -11.50 -8.25 -42.36
C VAL A 494 -11.27 -9.74 -42.14
N ALA A 495 -11.87 -10.33 -41.10
CA ALA A 495 -11.76 -11.76 -40.81
C ALA A 495 -12.36 -12.61 -41.94
N PHE A 496 -13.48 -12.19 -42.51
CA PHE A 496 -14.10 -12.86 -43.66
C PHE A 496 -13.20 -12.81 -44.89
N ILE A 497 -12.67 -11.62 -45.24
CA ILE A 497 -11.76 -11.46 -46.38
C ILE A 497 -10.50 -12.31 -46.18
N PHE A 498 -9.88 -12.22 -45.01
CA PHE A 498 -8.69 -13.00 -44.68
C PHE A 498 -8.99 -14.50 -44.76
N GLY A 499 -10.07 -14.97 -44.14
CA GLY A 499 -10.48 -16.37 -44.15
C GLY A 499 -10.76 -16.89 -45.56
N SER A 500 -11.43 -16.10 -46.41
CA SER A 500 -11.68 -16.47 -47.80
C SER A 500 -10.38 -16.54 -48.62
N VAL A 501 -9.51 -15.54 -48.52
CA VAL A 501 -8.22 -15.53 -49.22
C VAL A 501 -7.34 -16.69 -48.75
N PHE A 502 -7.23 -16.89 -47.44
CA PHE A 502 -6.46 -17.99 -46.84
C PHE A 502 -6.99 -19.35 -47.29
N ASN A 503 -8.31 -19.56 -47.32
CA ASN A 503 -8.90 -20.80 -47.81
C ASN A 503 -8.61 -21.04 -49.29
N VAL A 504 -8.67 -20.01 -50.14
CA VAL A 504 -8.35 -20.14 -51.57
C VAL A 504 -6.88 -20.52 -51.78
N LEU A 505 -5.96 -19.93 -51.00
CA LEU A 505 -4.52 -20.18 -51.13
C LEU A 505 -4.10 -21.54 -50.58
N THR A 506 -4.77 -22.04 -49.54
CA THR A 506 -4.34 -23.25 -48.81
C THR A 506 -5.12 -24.50 -49.15
N ARG A 507 -6.39 -24.40 -49.57
CA ARG A 507 -7.19 -25.58 -49.90
C ARG A 507 -6.85 -26.10 -51.30
N LYS A 508 -6.65 -27.42 -51.39
CA LYS A 508 -6.60 -28.11 -52.68
C LYS A 508 -8.02 -28.33 -53.19
N PHE A 509 -8.39 -27.63 -54.25
CA PHE A 509 -9.64 -27.88 -54.95
C PHE A 509 -9.48 -29.14 -55.81
N VAL A 510 -10.30 -30.16 -55.55
CA VAL A 510 -10.34 -31.39 -56.35
C VAL A 510 -11.61 -31.38 -57.17
N ILE A 511 -11.47 -31.61 -58.48
CA ILE A 511 -12.62 -31.70 -59.39
C ILE A 511 -13.27 -33.06 -59.19
N VAL A 512 -14.49 -33.08 -58.65
CA VAL A 512 -15.33 -34.28 -58.61
C VAL A 512 -16.22 -34.24 -59.85
N ARG A 513 -16.02 -35.19 -60.78
CA ARG A 513 -16.94 -35.38 -61.91
C ARG A 513 -18.18 -36.08 -61.39
N LEU A 514 -19.31 -35.38 -61.43
CA LEU A 514 -20.61 -35.98 -61.18
C LEU A 514 -21.04 -36.69 -62.47
N GLU A 515 -21.16 -38.02 -62.42
CA GLU A 515 -21.84 -38.74 -63.49
C GLU A 515 -23.30 -38.29 -63.50
N ALA A 516 -23.77 -37.85 -64.67
CA ALA A 516 -25.17 -37.52 -64.85
C ALA A 516 -25.98 -38.80 -64.66
N ASN A 517 -26.62 -38.97 -63.50
CA ASN A 517 -27.70 -39.93 -63.34
C ASN A 517 -28.93 -39.42 -64.11
N GLY A 518 -28.82 -39.42 -65.43
CA GLY A 518 -29.94 -39.46 -66.35
C GLY A 518 -30.35 -40.92 -66.50
N GLN A 519 -31.36 -41.33 -65.73
CA GLN A 519 -32.16 -42.50 -66.03
C GLN A 519 -32.66 -42.42 -67.49
N LYS A 520 -32.06 -43.20 -68.39
CA LYS A 520 -32.70 -44.34 -69.07
C LYS A 520 -31.72 -45.10 -69.94
#